data_AF-A0A1F8Q1I0-F1
#
_entry.id   AF-A0A1F8Q1I0-F1
#
_cell.length_a   1.000
_cell.length_b   1.000
_cell.length_c   1.000
_cell.angle_alpha   90.00
_cell.angle_beta   90.00
_cell.angle_gamma   90.00
#
_symmetry.space_group_name_H-M   'P 1'
#
loop_
_entity.id
_entity.type
_entity.pdbx_description
1 polymer ?
#
loop_
_entity_poly.entity_id
_entity_poly.type
_entity_poly.pdbx_seq_one_letter_code
_entity_poly.pdbx_strand_id
1 'polypeptide(L)'
;MKNHTVIQKHRTWLVFGFVFGTCIAIGALLAVTRPVTAAPAPAPVDQVRGYAGSQSCNQCHENIHTEWMVTRHAQAFSAPIFQRDWTELGSQVSCLECHTTGFNPDTGKYAEEGVTCEACHGPFQPTHPEAPMPITPNADLCGNCHSSTTDEWRASVHGQQGIQCQACHNPHTQTPKANSVTELCTTCHQERGNSFTHSTHANAGLECSNCHMYTSPRTSDPILGLVPTGHTFSVGSDACIACHQDTVHTRDEIVKLSGEVAQIAAVDTLTLEQQVQTQQQQISDLKSQSTNRLYIGLVQGAIVGLLTGGAAAWVVSRGLRVVEVKEDD
;
A
#
# COMPACT_ATOMS: atom_id res chain seq x y z
N MET A 1 52.09 26.28 70.31
CA MET A 1 53.18 25.68 69.51
C MET A 1 52.56 24.76 68.45
N LYS A 2 52.81 25.07 67.17
CA LYS A 2 52.85 24.25 65.93
C LYS A 2 51.80 23.14 65.65
N ASN A 3 51.01 23.41 64.60
CA ASN A 3 50.64 22.59 63.41
C ASN A 3 50.57 21.07 63.52
N HIS A 4 49.45 20.47 63.07
CA HIS A 4 49.43 19.40 62.06
C HIS A 4 48.00 19.16 61.53
N THR A 5 47.69 19.65 60.33
CA THR A 5 46.54 19.17 59.53
C THR A 5 46.82 19.44 58.05
N VAL A 6 47.73 18.67 57.45
CA VAL A 6 47.95 18.66 56.00
C VAL A 6 48.25 17.23 55.55
N ILE A 7 47.28 16.32 55.64
CA ILE A 7 47.36 15.01 54.96
C ILE A 7 45.95 14.60 54.50
N GLN A 8 45.40 15.28 53.49
CA GLN A 8 44.21 14.75 52.81
C GLN A 8 44.05 15.23 51.35
N LYS A 9 44.63 16.38 50.99
CA LYS A 9 44.44 16.99 49.65
C LYS A 9 45.19 16.31 48.49
N HIS A 10 46.30 15.61 48.78
CA HIS A 10 47.09 14.92 47.73
C HIS A 10 46.48 13.59 47.27
N ARG A 11 45.71 12.92 48.12
CA ARG A 11 45.17 11.59 47.82
C ARG A 11 44.01 11.64 46.82
N THR A 12 43.20 12.69 46.85
CA THR A 12 42.12 12.93 45.87
C THR A 12 42.66 13.33 44.50
N TRP A 13 43.73 14.10 44.42
CA TRP A 13 44.38 14.44 43.15
C TRP A 13 45.06 13.23 42.48
N LEU A 14 45.67 12.34 43.27
CA LEU A 14 46.26 11.11 42.75
C LEU A 14 45.19 10.14 42.22
N VAL A 15 44.05 10.01 42.91
CA VAL A 15 42.93 9.18 42.44
C VAL A 15 42.29 9.77 41.19
N PHE A 16 42.09 11.10 41.13
CA PHE A 16 41.55 11.77 39.94
C PHE A 16 42.50 11.63 38.74
N GLY A 17 43.81 11.81 38.94
CA GLY A 17 44.82 11.62 37.90
C GLY A 17 44.87 10.18 37.37
N PHE A 18 44.71 9.18 38.27
CA PHE A 18 44.70 7.78 37.87
C PHE A 18 43.45 7.41 37.06
N VAL A 19 42.26 7.87 37.49
CA VAL A 19 40.99 7.64 36.77
C VAL A 19 40.98 8.36 35.42
N PHE A 20 41.43 9.61 35.38
CA PHE A 20 41.50 10.39 34.14
C PHE A 20 42.51 9.77 33.16
N GLY A 21 43.66 9.33 33.66
CA GLY A 21 44.67 8.62 32.85
C GLY A 21 44.17 7.29 32.30
N THR A 22 43.42 6.52 33.09
CA THR A 22 42.81 5.25 32.61
C THR A 22 41.70 5.50 31.60
N CYS A 23 40.86 6.52 31.77
CA CYS A 23 39.86 6.89 30.78
C CYS A 23 40.49 7.33 29.44
N ILE A 24 41.58 8.10 29.47
CA ILE A 24 42.31 8.49 28.25
C ILE A 24 42.96 7.27 27.59
N ALA A 25 43.57 6.37 28.37
CA ALA A 25 44.18 5.16 27.84
C ALA A 25 43.14 4.23 27.16
N ILE A 26 41.95 4.09 27.75
CA ILE A 26 40.84 3.31 27.16
C ILE A 26 40.29 4.00 25.91
N GLY A 27 40.10 5.32 25.94
CA GLY A 27 39.67 6.10 24.78
C GLY A 27 40.67 6.01 23.61
N ALA A 28 41.97 6.05 23.90
CA ALA A 28 43.02 5.85 22.90
C ALA A 28 43.04 4.41 22.38
N LEU A 29 42.79 3.40 23.21
CA LEU A 29 42.69 2.01 22.77
C LEU A 29 41.48 1.78 21.84
N LEU A 30 40.34 2.41 22.13
CA LEU A 30 39.12 2.32 21.31
C LEU A 30 39.26 3.11 19.99
N ALA A 31 40.03 4.20 19.98
CA ALA A 31 40.32 4.98 18.77
C ALA A 31 41.28 4.26 17.79
N VAL A 32 41.91 3.16 18.19
CA VAL A 32 42.75 2.31 17.32
C VAL A 32 41.96 1.16 16.69
N THR A 33 40.65 1.04 16.99
CA THR A 33 39.78 0.18 16.18
C THR A 33 39.69 0.78 14.77
N ARG A 34 40.35 0.13 13.82
CA ARG A 34 40.28 0.51 12.41
C ARG A 34 38.79 0.57 12.03
N PRO A 35 38.34 1.59 11.27
CA PRO A 35 37.02 1.52 10.67
C PRO A 35 36.95 0.18 9.95
N VAL A 36 35.86 -0.57 10.16
CA VAL A 36 35.54 -1.72 9.33
C VAL A 36 35.56 -1.17 7.90
N THR A 37 36.65 -1.46 7.20
CA THR A 37 36.72 -1.22 5.77
C THR A 37 35.50 -1.93 5.22
N ALA A 38 34.59 -1.17 4.60
CA ALA A 38 33.52 -1.74 3.82
C ALA A 38 34.13 -2.90 3.03
N ALA A 39 33.52 -4.08 3.15
CA ALA A 39 33.96 -5.23 2.39
C ALA A 39 34.18 -4.76 0.95
N PRO A 40 35.31 -5.09 0.30
CA PRO A 40 35.48 -4.78 -1.11
C PRO A 40 34.23 -5.27 -1.81
N ALA A 41 33.64 -4.41 -2.66
CA ALA A 41 32.55 -4.80 -3.54
C ALA A 41 32.96 -6.15 -4.17
N PRO A 42 32.04 -7.14 -4.21
CA PRO A 42 32.36 -8.43 -4.79
C PRO A 42 33.04 -8.19 -6.14
N ALA A 43 34.20 -8.83 -6.34
CA ALA A 43 34.91 -8.77 -7.60
C ALA A 43 33.92 -9.06 -8.74
N PRO A 44 34.02 -8.36 -9.89
CA PRO A 44 33.08 -8.54 -10.99
C PRO A 44 33.01 -10.04 -11.28
N VAL A 45 31.83 -10.60 -11.02
CA VAL A 45 31.48 -11.97 -11.38
C VAL A 45 31.77 -12.04 -12.87
N ASP A 46 32.68 -12.94 -13.28
CA ASP A 46 33.11 -13.17 -14.67
C ASP A 46 32.05 -12.67 -15.65
N GLN A 47 32.32 -11.54 -16.32
CA GLN A 47 31.38 -10.91 -17.23
C GLN A 47 30.79 -11.99 -18.13
N VAL A 48 29.47 -12.15 -18.09
CA VAL A 48 28.76 -13.04 -19.00
C VAL A 48 29.18 -12.63 -20.40
N ARG A 49 29.82 -13.56 -21.15
CA ARG A 49 30.42 -13.26 -22.46
C ARG A 49 29.40 -12.55 -23.35
N GLY A 50 29.79 -11.40 -23.88
CA GLY A 50 29.00 -10.62 -24.85
C GLY A 50 28.40 -9.32 -24.29
N TYR A 51 28.37 -9.14 -22.97
CA TYR A 51 27.91 -7.89 -22.35
C TYR A 51 29.07 -6.89 -22.20
N ALA A 52 28.90 -5.68 -22.72
CA ALA A 52 29.89 -4.61 -22.65
C ALA A 52 29.76 -3.74 -21.39
N GLY A 53 28.59 -3.76 -20.74
CA GLY A 53 28.27 -2.96 -19.56
C GLY A 53 27.96 -1.50 -19.86
N SER A 54 27.17 -0.87 -18.98
CA SER A 54 26.68 0.50 -19.13
C SER A 54 27.78 1.55 -19.33
N GLN A 55 28.94 1.36 -18.68
CA GLN A 55 30.09 2.27 -18.79
C GLN A 55 30.71 2.30 -20.19
N SER A 56 30.64 1.19 -20.92
CA SER A 56 31.07 1.15 -22.33
C SER A 56 30.15 2.02 -23.20
N CYS A 57 28.84 1.97 -22.95
CA CYS A 57 27.85 2.78 -23.66
C CYS A 57 28.03 4.28 -23.37
N ASN A 58 28.37 4.64 -22.12
CA ASN A 58 28.59 6.02 -21.70
C ASN A 58 29.68 6.75 -22.51
N GLN A 59 30.67 6.01 -23.04
CA GLN A 59 31.78 6.61 -23.81
C GLN A 59 31.32 7.33 -25.08
N CYS A 60 30.14 6.99 -25.62
CA CYS A 60 29.55 7.64 -26.79
C CYS A 60 28.12 8.17 -26.54
N HIS A 61 27.39 7.59 -25.58
CA HIS A 61 26.01 7.95 -25.25
C HIS A 61 25.88 8.64 -23.88
N GLU A 62 26.77 9.59 -23.60
CA GLU A 62 26.85 10.30 -22.31
C GLU A 62 25.52 10.90 -21.86
N ASN A 63 24.80 11.57 -22.76
CA ASN A 63 23.52 12.21 -22.44
C ASN A 63 22.48 11.18 -21.98
N ILE A 64 22.34 10.07 -22.72
CA ILE A 64 21.38 9.00 -22.41
C ILE A 64 21.80 8.29 -21.12
N HIS A 65 23.09 8.01 -20.95
CA HIS A 65 23.61 7.39 -19.74
C HIS A 65 23.35 8.27 -18.50
N THR A 66 23.56 9.58 -18.61
CA THR A 66 23.32 10.55 -17.54
C THR A 66 21.84 10.60 -17.13
N GLU A 67 20.93 10.55 -18.11
CA GLU A 67 19.50 10.45 -17.85
C GLU A 67 19.13 9.11 -17.20
N TRP A 68 19.67 8.01 -17.72
CA TRP A 68 19.36 6.65 -17.25
C TRP A 68 19.90 6.35 -15.85
N MET A 69 21.11 6.79 -15.50
CA MET A 69 21.79 6.37 -14.27
C MET A 69 21.06 6.78 -12.97
N VAL A 70 20.20 7.79 -13.05
CA VAL A 70 19.39 8.27 -11.91
C VAL A 70 18.00 7.62 -11.84
N THR A 71 17.70 6.72 -12.76
CA THR A 71 16.39 6.08 -12.85
C THR A 71 16.24 4.88 -11.92
N ARG A 72 14.99 4.42 -11.79
CA ARG A 72 14.67 3.22 -11.01
C ARG A 72 15.25 1.95 -11.63
N HIS A 73 15.32 1.84 -12.95
CA HIS A 73 15.96 0.70 -13.62
C HIS A 73 17.46 0.62 -13.32
N ALA A 74 18.19 1.73 -13.41
CA ALA A 74 19.61 1.76 -13.05
C ALA A 74 19.83 1.36 -11.58
N GLN A 75 18.90 1.75 -10.72
CA GLN A 75 18.93 1.49 -9.28
C GLN A 75 18.16 0.22 -8.87
N ALA A 76 17.71 -0.61 -9.83
CA ALA A 76 16.79 -1.70 -9.53
C ALA A 76 17.39 -2.68 -8.52
N PHE A 77 18.68 -2.99 -8.65
CA PHE A 77 19.41 -3.81 -7.70
C PHE A 77 19.67 -3.08 -6.38
N SER A 78 20.06 -1.82 -6.39
CA SER A 78 20.49 -1.12 -5.18
C SER A 78 19.33 -0.51 -4.37
N ALA A 79 18.09 -0.60 -4.87
CA ALA A 79 16.91 -0.08 -4.20
C ALA A 79 16.76 -0.67 -2.78
N PRO A 80 16.62 0.17 -1.72
CA PRO A 80 16.57 -0.32 -0.34
C PRO A 80 15.46 -1.34 -0.07
N ILE A 81 14.28 -1.13 -0.66
CA ILE A 81 13.14 -2.04 -0.52
C ILE A 81 13.47 -3.40 -1.13
N PHE A 82 14.07 -3.41 -2.33
CA PHE A 82 14.51 -4.64 -2.96
C PHE A 82 15.57 -5.36 -2.12
N GLN A 83 16.60 -4.65 -1.64
CA GLN A 83 17.67 -5.26 -0.86
C GLN A 83 17.17 -5.88 0.45
N ARG A 84 16.22 -5.22 1.12
CA ARG A 84 15.51 -5.77 2.27
C ARG A 84 14.78 -7.06 1.89
N ASP A 85 13.88 -7.00 0.91
CA ASP A 85 13.02 -8.12 0.54
C ASP A 85 13.83 -9.31 0.01
N TRP A 86 14.84 -9.04 -0.82
CA TRP A 86 15.75 -10.05 -1.37
C TRP A 86 16.52 -10.76 -0.25
N THR A 87 17.00 -10.03 0.75
CA THR A 87 17.69 -10.61 1.91
C THR A 87 16.74 -11.44 2.79
N GLU A 88 15.55 -10.92 3.09
CA GLU A 88 14.54 -11.61 3.89
C GLU A 88 14.08 -12.92 3.23
N LEU A 89 14.03 -12.94 1.89
CA LEU A 89 13.70 -14.12 1.10
C LEU A 89 14.86 -15.10 0.94
N GLY A 90 16.04 -14.84 1.52
CA GLY A 90 17.20 -15.72 1.46
C GLY A 90 18.02 -15.58 0.18
N SER A 91 18.06 -14.38 -0.40
CA SER A 91 18.82 -14.04 -1.61
C SER A 91 18.48 -14.93 -2.81
N GLN A 92 17.20 -15.15 -3.06
CA GLN A 92 16.75 -16.00 -4.16
C GLN A 92 17.24 -15.49 -5.51
N VAL A 93 17.75 -16.40 -6.33
CA VAL A 93 18.32 -16.06 -7.65
C VAL A 93 17.27 -15.61 -8.65
N SER A 94 15.99 -16.00 -8.47
CA SER A 94 14.88 -15.56 -9.32
C SER A 94 14.68 -14.05 -9.29
N CYS A 95 15.00 -13.40 -8.17
CA CYS A 95 14.94 -11.94 -8.05
C CYS A 95 15.91 -11.24 -9.02
N LEU A 96 17.02 -11.89 -9.37
CA LEU A 96 18.06 -11.33 -10.22
C LEU A 96 17.66 -11.27 -11.70
N GLU A 97 16.66 -12.04 -12.12
CA GLU A 97 16.12 -12.01 -13.50
C GLU A 97 15.66 -10.61 -13.90
N CYS A 98 15.13 -9.85 -12.93
CA CYS A 98 14.59 -8.51 -13.17
C CYS A 98 15.38 -7.37 -12.54
N HIS A 99 16.23 -7.68 -11.56
CA HIS A 99 17.01 -6.67 -10.85
C HIS A 99 18.47 -6.61 -11.31
N THR A 100 18.86 -7.39 -12.32
CA THR A 100 20.20 -7.37 -12.92
C THR A 100 20.11 -7.43 -14.45
N THR A 101 21.24 -7.22 -15.11
CA THR A 101 21.36 -7.33 -16.57
C THR A 101 22.17 -8.56 -16.94
N GLY A 102 21.72 -9.28 -17.97
CA GLY A 102 22.40 -10.49 -18.45
C GLY A 102 22.35 -11.66 -17.47
N PHE A 103 21.29 -11.75 -16.66
CA PHE A 103 21.05 -12.88 -15.77
C PHE A 103 20.93 -14.19 -16.58
N ASN A 104 21.63 -15.22 -16.12
CA ASN A 104 21.58 -16.56 -16.67
C ASN A 104 21.00 -17.53 -15.63
N PRO A 105 19.81 -18.11 -15.85
CA PRO A 105 19.14 -18.96 -14.87
C PRO A 105 19.87 -20.29 -14.60
N ASP A 106 20.63 -20.82 -15.57
CA ASP A 106 21.38 -22.07 -15.42
C ASP A 106 22.57 -21.93 -14.47
N THR A 107 23.18 -20.74 -14.44
CA THR A 107 24.41 -20.47 -13.68
C THR A 107 24.19 -19.56 -12.47
N GLY A 108 23.06 -18.85 -12.42
CA GLY A 108 22.76 -17.83 -11.41
C GLY A 108 23.64 -16.57 -11.51
N LYS A 109 24.44 -16.44 -12.58
CA LYS A 109 25.32 -15.29 -12.82
C LYS A 109 24.60 -14.19 -13.59
N TYR A 110 25.07 -12.96 -13.44
CA TYR A 110 24.61 -11.79 -14.19
C TYR A 110 25.82 -10.96 -14.66
N ALA A 111 25.62 -10.10 -15.66
CA ALA A 111 26.66 -9.26 -16.24
C ALA A 111 26.86 -7.94 -15.48
N GLU A 112 25.77 -7.33 -15.02
CA GLU A 112 25.80 -6.04 -14.31
C GLU A 112 24.61 -5.92 -13.35
N GLU A 113 24.80 -5.22 -12.23
CA GLU A 113 23.71 -4.90 -11.30
C GLU A 113 22.79 -3.84 -11.89
N GLY A 114 21.49 -3.98 -11.65
CA GLY A 114 20.46 -3.10 -12.20
C GLY A 114 20.04 -3.47 -13.62
N VAL A 115 18.99 -2.81 -14.09
CA VAL A 115 18.48 -2.93 -15.46
C VAL A 115 19.18 -1.88 -16.32
N THR A 116 20.20 -2.33 -17.05
CA THR A 116 21.11 -1.48 -17.83
C THR A 116 20.77 -1.53 -19.32
N CYS A 117 21.56 -0.84 -20.15
CA CYS A 117 21.30 -0.68 -21.58
C CYS A 117 21.02 -2.03 -22.27
N GLU A 118 21.82 -3.04 -21.93
CA GLU A 118 21.81 -4.37 -22.54
C GLU A 118 20.67 -5.27 -22.03
N ALA A 119 19.92 -4.84 -21.01
CA ALA A 119 18.68 -5.53 -20.60
C ALA A 119 17.57 -5.35 -21.64
N CYS A 120 17.54 -4.20 -22.32
CA CYS A 120 16.56 -3.90 -23.37
C CYS A 120 17.15 -4.09 -24.78
N HIS A 121 18.41 -3.70 -24.98
CA HIS A 121 19.07 -3.77 -26.28
C HIS A 121 19.77 -5.11 -26.56
N GLY A 122 19.83 -6.00 -25.56
CA GLY A 122 20.63 -7.21 -25.61
C GLY A 122 22.14 -6.94 -25.55
N PRO A 123 22.96 -8.00 -25.66
CA PRO A 123 24.42 -7.88 -25.61
C PRO A 123 24.96 -7.01 -26.76
N PHE A 124 26.06 -6.29 -26.50
CA PHE A 124 26.74 -5.45 -27.49
C PHE A 124 26.97 -6.16 -28.82
N GLN A 125 26.60 -5.51 -29.92
CA GLN A 125 26.77 -6.03 -31.27
C GLN A 125 27.98 -5.39 -31.95
N PRO A 126 28.92 -6.17 -32.53
CA PRO A 126 30.08 -5.62 -33.24
C PRO A 126 29.75 -4.73 -34.45
N THR A 127 28.51 -4.78 -34.95
CA THR A 127 28.01 -3.90 -36.01
C THR A 127 27.66 -2.50 -35.53
N HIS A 128 27.70 -2.24 -34.22
CA HIS A 128 27.54 -0.92 -33.64
C HIS A 128 28.93 -0.26 -33.54
N PRO A 129 29.11 1.00 -34.01
CA PRO A 129 28.09 2.02 -34.23
C PRO A 129 27.51 2.13 -35.66
N GLU A 130 27.98 1.35 -36.63
CA GLU A 130 27.50 1.42 -38.02
C GLU A 130 25.99 1.15 -38.14
N ALA A 131 25.46 0.29 -37.27
CA ALA A 131 24.05 0.07 -37.05
C ALA A 131 23.66 0.44 -35.60
N PRO A 132 22.44 0.96 -35.36
CA PRO A 132 21.91 1.12 -34.02
C PRO A 132 21.88 -0.22 -33.28
N MET A 133 22.03 -0.17 -31.96
CA MET A 133 21.79 -1.35 -31.12
C MET A 133 20.37 -1.88 -31.36
N PRO A 134 20.19 -3.20 -31.56
CA PRO A 134 18.88 -3.77 -31.82
C PRO A 134 17.97 -3.58 -30.60
N ILE A 135 16.66 -3.45 -30.87
CA ILE A 135 15.63 -3.50 -29.84
C ILE A 135 14.31 -3.93 -30.48
N THR A 136 13.54 -4.75 -29.77
CA THR A 136 12.14 -5.04 -30.11
C THR A 136 11.27 -4.37 -29.05
N PRO A 137 10.83 -3.11 -29.27
CA PRO A 137 10.14 -2.34 -28.24
C PRO A 137 8.66 -2.74 -28.24
N ASN A 138 8.37 -3.91 -27.70
CA ASN A 138 7.01 -4.39 -27.49
C ASN A 138 6.70 -4.53 -26.00
N ALA A 139 5.41 -4.72 -25.68
CA ALA A 139 4.99 -4.90 -24.30
C ALA A 139 5.64 -6.12 -23.62
N ASP A 140 5.98 -7.16 -24.38
CA ASP A 140 6.60 -8.37 -23.84
C ASP A 140 8.01 -8.08 -23.28
N LEU A 141 8.78 -7.19 -23.92
CA LEU A 141 10.08 -6.75 -23.40
C LEU A 141 9.97 -6.21 -21.98
N CYS A 142 8.95 -5.38 -21.72
CA CYS A 142 8.68 -4.82 -20.40
C CYS A 142 8.07 -5.87 -19.46
N GLY A 143 7.21 -6.73 -20.01
CA GLY A 143 6.46 -7.76 -19.29
C GLY A 143 7.30 -8.91 -18.74
N ASN A 144 8.55 -9.06 -19.19
CA ASN A 144 9.52 -9.96 -18.56
C ASN A 144 9.68 -9.68 -17.06
N CYS A 145 9.48 -8.42 -16.65
CA CYS A 145 9.56 -8.00 -15.25
C CYS A 145 8.29 -7.32 -14.74
N HIS A 146 7.67 -6.48 -15.56
CA HIS A 146 6.43 -5.78 -15.22
C HIS A 146 5.20 -6.59 -15.63
N SER A 147 5.10 -7.83 -15.15
CA SER A 147 4.02 -8.75 -15.53
C SER A 147 2.64 -8.22 -15.16
N SER A 148 2.43 -7.77 -13.91
CA SER A 148 1.13 -7.24 -13.46
C SER A 148 0.67 -6.03 -14.29
N THR A 149 1.56 -5.06 -14.51
CA THR A 149 1.28 -3.89 -15.35
C THR A 149 1.01 -4.28 -16.80
N THR A 150 1.75 -5.23 -17.33
CA THR A 150 1.57 -5.69 -18.72
C THR A 150 0.24 -6.42 -18.88
N ASP A 151 -0.18 -7.21 -17.90
CA ASP A 151 -1.46 -7.89 -17.90
C ASP A 151 -2.64 -6.91 -17.80
N GLU A 152 -2.52 -5.89 -16.93
CA GLU A 152 -3.47 -4.77 -16.88
C GLU A 152 -3.58 -4.07 -18.25
N TRP A 153 -2.43 -3.72 -18.84
CA TRP A 153 -2.38 -3.04 -20.13
C TRP A 153 -2.97 -3.89 -21.26
N ARG A 154 -2.67 -5.20 -21.32
CA ARG A 154 -3.24 -6.14 -22.30
C ARG A 154 -4.77 -6.22 -22.20
N ALA A 155 -5.32 -6.12 -20.99
CA ALA A 155 -6.76 -6.10 -20.77
C ALA A 155 -7.42 -4.79 -21.23
N SER A 156 -6.66 -3.70 -21.37
CA SER A 156 -7.18 -2.40 -21.78
C SER A 156 -7.47 -2.31 -23.29
N VAL A 157 -8.23 -1.28 -23.67
CA VAL A 157 -8.44 -0.95 -25.09
C VAL A 157 -7.13 -0.57 -25.78
N HIS A 158 -6.20 0.12 -25.10
CA HIS A 158 -4.90 0.47 -25.67
C HIS A 158 -4.08 -0.78 -26.02
N GLY A 159 -4.09 -1.78 -25.14
CA GLY A 159 -3.46 -3.08 -25.40
C GLY A 159 -4.09 -3.82 -26.58
N GLN A 160 -5.42 -3.86 -26.63
CA GLN A 160 -6.17 -4.48 -27.73
C GLN A 160 -5.92 -3.79 -29.09
N GLN A 161 -5.62 -2.49 -29.10
CA GLN A 161 -5.25 -1.73 -30.30
C GLN A 161 -3.74 -1.76 -30.63
N GLY A 162 -2.93 -2.49 -29.85
CA GLY A 162 -1.50 -2.65 -30.10
C GLY A 162 -0.66 -1.39 -29.78
N ILE A 163 -1.13 -0.52 -28.89
CA ILE A 163 -0.42 0.71 -28.50
C ILE A 163 0.62 0.41 -27.43
N GLN A 164 1.88 0.24 -27.86
CA GLN A 164 2.97 -0.22 -27.00
C GLN A 164 3.35 0.79 -25.90
N CYS A 165 4.00 0.32 -24.83
CA CYS A 165 4.36 1.09 -23.64
C CYS A 165 5.13 2.39 -23.97
N GLN A 166 6.06 2.32 -24.92
CA GLN A 166 6.86 3.45 -25.37
C GLN A 166 6.09 4.49 -26.20
N ALA A 167 4.83 4.24 -26.53
CA ALA A 167 3.96 5.29 -27.08
C ALA A 167 3.70 6.38 -26.02
N CYS A 168 3.69 5.99 -24.74
CA CYS A 168 3.42 6.87 -23.61
C CYS A 168 4.65 7.16 -22.74
N HIS A 169 5.52 6.16 -22.55
CA HIS A 169 6.71 6.27 -21.71
C HIS A 169 8.00 6.43 -22.52
N ASN A 170 8.98 7.11 -21.95
CA ASN A 170 10.34 7.14 -22.44
C ASN A 170 11.20 6.14 -21.62
N PRO A 171 11.74 5.07 -22.23
CA PRO A 171 12.50 4.06 -21.50
C PRO A 171 13.86 4.55 -20.98
N HIS A 172 14.44 5.60 -21.57
CA HIS A 172 15.73 6.14 -21.13
C HIS A 172 15.58 6.97 -19.85
N THR A 173 14.57 7.86 -19.81
CA THR A 173 14.31 8.71 -18.64
C THR A 173 13.37 8.06 -17.62
N GLN A 174 12.64 7.00 -18.00
CA GLN A 174 11.54 6.40 -17.23
C GLN A 174 10.44 7.39 -16.84
N THR A 175 10.22 8.40 -17.67
CA THR A 175 9.14 9.38 -17.53
C THR A 175 8.12 9.25 -18.66
N PRO A 176 6.90 9.78 -18.47
CA PRO A 176 6.01 10.03 -19.60
C PRO A 176 6.66 10.91 -20.68
N LYS A 177 6.19 10.78 -21.93
CA LYS A 177 6.69 11.52 -23.10
C LYS A 177 6.19 12.98 -23.19
N ALA A 178 5.30 13.39 -22.30
CA ALA A 178 4.75 14.74 -22.22
C ALA A 178 4.94 15.31 -20.81
N ASN A 179 4.75 16.63 -20.65
CA ASN A 179 5.00 17.29 -19.37
C ASN A 179 3.88 17.04 -18.35
N SER A 180 2.66 16.77 -18.82
CA SER A 180 1.55 16.31 -17.98
C SER A 180 0.87 15.08 -18.57
N VAL A 181 0.12 14.37 -17.73
CA VAL A 181 -0.64 13.21 -18.17
C VAL A 181 -1.78 13.64 -19.09
N THR A 182 -2.42 14.79 -18.82
CA THR A 182 -3.46 15.34 -19.70
C THR A 182 -2.89 15.68 -21.08
N GLU A 183 -1.72 16.31 -21.15
CA GLU A 183 -1.03 16.56 -22.42
C GLU A 183 -0.76 15.25 -23.15
N LEU A 184 -0.26 14.22 -22.43
CA LEU A 184 0.01 12.91 -23.01
C LEU A 184 -1.24 12.27 -23.64
N CYS A 185 -2.34 12.22 -22.89
CA CYS A 185 -3.58 11.58 -23.34
C CYS A 185 -4.22 12.36 -24.50
N THR A 186 -4.14 13.69 -24.48
CA THR A 186 -4.77 14.54 -25.50
C THR A 186 -4.02 14.57 -26.83
N THR A 187 -2.80 14.04 -26.91
CA THR A 187 -2.13 13.79 -28.20
C THR A 187 -2.98 12.94 -29.15
N CYS A 188 -3.77 12.01 -28.61
CA CYS A 188 -4.72 11.17 -29.36
C CYS A 188 -6.19 11.43 -28.99
N HIS A 189 -6.50 11.77 -27.74
CA HIS A 189 -7.87 11.97 -27.24
C HIS A 189 -8.28 13.46 -27.16
N GLN A 190 -8.22 14.16 -28.28
CA GLN A 190 -8.37 15.63 -28.34
C GLN A 190 -9.72 16.15 -27.81
N GLU A 191 -10.81 15.40 -27.98
CA GLU A 191 -12.17 15.89 -27.68
C GLU A 191 -12.69 15.48 -26.30
N ARG A 192 -11.94 14.69 -25.52
CA ARG A 192 -12.47 14.09 -24.27
C ARG A 192 -12.61 15.08 -23.11
N GLY A 193 -11.87 16.20 -23.14
CA GLY A 193 -11.89 17.22 -22.08
C GLY A 193 -13.16 18.08 -22.03
N ASN A 194 -13.99 18.06 -23.07
CA ASN A 194 -15.08 19.03 -23.23
C ASN A 194 -16.38 18.66 -22.49
N SER A 195 -16.45 17.49 -21.86
CA SER A 195 -17.63 17.15 -21.06
C SER A 195 -17.68 17.93 -19.74
N PHE A 196 -18.88 18.16 -19.22
CA PHE A 196 -19.08 18.84 -17.93
C PHE A 196 -18.28 18.18 -16.78
N THR A 197 -18.22 16.84 -16.76
CA THR A 197 -17.46 16.10 -15.75
C THR A 197 -15.95 16.34 -15.89
N HIS A 198 -15.39 16.26 -17.09
CA HIS A 198 -13.95 16.47 -17.28
C HIS A 198 -13.55 17.92 -17.03
N SER A 199 -14.33 18.91 -17.48
CA SER A 199 -14.00 20.32 -17.28
C SER A 199 -14.00 20.72 -15.80
N THR A 200 -14.95 20.24 -15.01
CA THR A 200 -15.01 20.55 -13.57
C THR A 200 -13.81 19.96 -12.80
N HIS A 201 -13.44 18.70 -13.07
CA HIS A 201 -12.30 18.06 -12.41
C HIS A 201 -10.96 18.62 -12.91
N ALA A 202 -10.84 18.91 -14.21
CA ALA A 202 -9.65 19.55 -14.77
C ALA A 202 -9.45 20.95 -14.17
N ASN A 203 -10.51 21.74 -13.98
CA ASN A 203 -10.44 23.03 -13.29
C ASN A 203 -10.03 22.92 -11.82
N ALA A 204 -10.26 21.75 -11.19
CA ALA A 204 -9.77 21.44 -9.85
C ALA A 204 -8.31 20.95 -9.83
N GLY A 205 -7.64 20.91 -10.99
CA GLY A 205 -6.25 20.47 -11.12
C GLY A 205 -6.08 18.96 -11.21
N LEU A 206 -7.15 18.20 -11.48
CA LEU A 206 -7.06 16.76 -11.67
C LEU A 206 -6.71 16.41 -13.12
N GLU A 207 -5.79 15.47 -13.25
CA GLU A 207 -5.29 14.89 -14.50
C GLU A 207 -6.07 13.63 -14.86
N CYS A 208 -5.99 13.19 -16.13
CA CYS A 208 -6.68 11.99 -16.60
C CYS A 208 -6.35 10.74 -15.76
N SER A 209 -5.08 10.58 -15.35
CA SER A 209 -4.63 9.44 -14.54
C SER A 209 -5.25 9.40 -13.15
N ASN A 210 -5.70 10.53 -12.59
CA ASN A 210 -6.29 10.52 -11.25
C ASN A 210 -7.55 9.67 -11.16
N CYS A 211 -8.24 9.46 -12.28
CA CYS A 211 -9.40 8.57 -12.36
C CYS A 211 -9.16 7.37 -13.27
N HIS A 212 -8.57 7.58 -14.45
CA HIS A 212 -8.40 6.51 -15.43
C HIS A 212 -7.26 5.55 -15.09
N MET A 213 -6.28 5.97 -14.28
CA MET A 213 -5.20 5.10 -13.81
C MET A 213 -5.18 5.04 -12.29
N TYR A 214 -6.34 5.23 -11.66
CA TYR A 214 -6.45 5.25 -10.21
C TYR A 214 -6.07 3.89 -9.62
N THR A 215 -5.32 3.93 -8.53
CA THR A 215 -5.03 2.78 -7.68
C THR A 215 -5.27 3.20 -6.25
N SER A 216 -5.94 2.36 -5.46
CA SER A 216 -6.11 2.63 -4.04
C SER A 216 -4.74 2.80 -3.34
N PRO A 217 -4.60 3.76 -2.41
CA PRO A 217 -3.39 3.90 -1.63
C PRO A 217 -3.00 2.58 -0.96
N ARG A 218 -1.73 2.22 -1.08
CA ARG A 218 -1.20 1.01 -0.46
C ARG A 218 -1.11 1.20 1.06
N THR A 219 -1.67 0.25 1.81
CA THR A 219 -1.61 0.22 3.28
C THR A 219 -0.63 -0.83 3.81
N SER A 220 -0.10 -1.69 2.93
CA SER A 220 0.88 -2.73 3.25
C SER A 220 1.90 -2.91 2.14
N ASP A 221 3.00 -3.57 2.46
CA ASP A 221 4.03 -3.93 1.49
C ASP A 221 3.47 -4.89 0.43
N PRO A 222 3.85 -4.72 -0.83
CA PRO A 222 3.37 -5.56 -1.91
C PRO A 222 4.01 -6.95 -1.85
N ILE A 223 3.22 -7.97 -2.14
CA ILE A 223 3.72 -9.35 -2.22
C ILE A 223 4.60 -9.45 -3.46
N LEU A 224 5.90 -9.71 -3.26
CA LEU A 224 6.90 -9.84 -4.33
C LEU A 224 6.97 -8.62 -5.28
N GLY A 225 6.68 -7.42 -4.77
CA GLY A 225 6.70 -6.20 -5.58
C GLY A 225 5.56 -6.08 -6.60
N LEU A 226 4.66 -7.05 -6.67
CA LEU A 226 3.51 -7.04 -7.58
C LEU A 226 2.44 -6.10 -7.04
N VAL A 227 2.13 -5.07 -7.82
CA VAL A 227 1.11 -4.07 -7.47
C VAL A 227 0.19 -3.78 -8.63
N PRO A 228 -1.08 -3.44 -8.34
CA PRO A 228 -1.93 -2.79 -9.31
C PRO A 228 -1.32 -1.46 -9.73
N THR A 229 -1.38 -1.14 -11.01
CA THR A 229 -0.78 0.07 -11.56
C THR A 229 -1.77 0.95 -12.34
N GLY A 230 -3.04 0.55 -12.42
CA GLY A 230 -4.09 1.31 -13.09
C GLY A 230 -3.97 1.28 -14.62
N HIS A 231 -3.17 0.39 -15.20
CA HIS A 231 -2.95 0.33 -16.65
C HIS A 231 -4.07 -0.38 -17.41
N THR A 232 -5.19 -0.70 -16.74
CA THR A 232 -6.45 -1.08 -17.40
C THR A 232 -7.19 0.13 -17.99
N PHE A 233 -6.81 1.35 -17.59
CA PHE A 233 -7.43 2.64 -17.97
C PHE A 233 -8.92 2.76 -17.61
N SER A 234 -9.39 1.86 -16.75
CA SER A 234 -10.80 1.70 -16.41
C SER A 234 -11.14 2.46 -15.14
N VAL A 235 -12.28 3.15 -15.13
CA VAL A 235 -12.73 3.94 -13.99
C VAL A 235 -13.72 3.12 -13.17
N GLY A 236 -13.26 2.61 -12.02
CA GLY A 236 -14.13 2.01 -11.02
C GLY A 236 -14.78 3.07 -10.12
N SER A 237 -15.79 2.65 -9.35
CA SER A 237 -16.46 3.53 -8.36
C SER A 237 -15.53 3.96 -7.22
N ASP A 238 -14.52 3.15 -6.93
CA ASP A 238 -13.46 3.42 -5.95
C ASP A 238 -12.68 4.70 -6.27
N ALA A 239 -12.40 4.97 -7.55
CA ALA A 239 -11.77 6.21 -7.99
C ALA A 239 -12.60 7.44 -7.60
N CYS A 240 -13.93 7.34 -7.66
CA CYS A 240 -14.83 8.42 -7.25
C CYS A 240 -14.92 8.53 -5.73
N ILE A 241 -15.14 7.40 -5.05
CA ILE A 241 -15.33 7.32 -3.58
C ILE A 241 -14.09 7.82 -2.83
N ALA A 242 -12.90 7.68 -3.41
CA ALA A 242 -11.65 8.19 -2.86
C ALA A 242 -11.69 9.70 -2.51
N CYS A 243 -12.48 10.50 -3.22
CA CYS A 243 -12.68 11.92 -2.93
C CYS A 243 -14.14 12.26 -2.57
N HIS A 244 -15.09 11.52 -3.12
CA HIS A 244 -16.52 11.75 -2.95
C HIS A 244 -17.17 10.79 -1.93
N GLN A 245 -16.40 10.33 -0.94
CA GLN A 245 -16.83 9.32 0.04
C GLN A 245 -18.24 9.57 0.60
N ASP A 246 -18.57 10.83 0.90
CA ASP A 246 -19.86 11.23 1.48
C ASP A 246 -20.87 11.77 0.45
N THR A 247 -20.50 11.86 -0.84
CA THR A 247 -21.27 12.58 -1.87
C THR A 247 -21.70 11.76 -3.09
N VAL A 248 -21.08 10.59 -3.35
CA VAL A 248 -21.45 9.76 -4.52
C VAL A 248 -22.93 9.34 -4.52
N HIS A 249 -23.54 9.20 -3.34
CA HIS A 249 -24.95 8.79 -3.20
C HIS A 249 -25.89 9.89 -2.67
N THR A 250 -25.38 11.05 -2.24
CA THR A 250 -26.20 12.09 -1.59
C THR A 250 -26.68 13.18 -2.53
N ARG A 251 -26.32 13.14 -3.83
CA ARG A 251 -26.85 14.09 -4.82
C ARG A 251 -28.38 14.07 -4.89
N ASP A 252 -28.99 12.89 -4.86
CA ASP A 252 -30.44 12.75 -4.84
C ASP A 252 -31.03 13.30 -3.54
N GLU A 253 -30.33 13.13 -2.42
CA GLU A 253 -30.73 13.64 -1.11
C GLU A 253 -30.69 15.18 -1.07
N ILE A 254 -29.66 15.80 -1.66
CA ILE A 254 -29.54 17.26 -1.78
C ILE A 254 -30.60 17.85 -2.72
N VAL A 255 -30.91 17.20 -3.85
CA VAL A 255 -32.00 17.63 -4.74
C VAL A 255 -33.38 17.49 -4.07
N LYS A 256 -33.57 16.41 -3.29
CA LYS A 256 -34.78 16.18 -2.50
C LYS A 256 -34.95 17.22 -1.40
N LEU A 257 -33.88 17.51 -0.66
CA LEU A 257 -33.85 18.53 0.40
C LEU A 257 -34.00 19.94 -0.15
N SER A 258 -33.38 20.29 -1.28
CA SER A 258 -33.51 21.63 -1.88
C SER A 258 -34.92 21.91 -2.43
N GLY A 259 -35.62 20.88 -2.91
CA GLY A 259 -37.06 20.95 -3.21
C GLY A 259 -37.93 21.10 -1.96
N GLU A 260 -37.58 20.44 -0.86
CA GLU A 260 -38.25 20.57 0.45
C GLU A 260 -37.97 21.93 1.12
N VAL A 261 -36.78 22.53 0.96
CA VAL A 261 -36.43 23.83 1.55
C VAL A 261 -37.32 24.96 1.03
N ALA A 262 -37.79 24.90 -0.22
CA ALA A 262 -38.79 25.83 -0.73
C ALA A 262 -40.17 25.67 -0.07
N GLN A 263 -40.52 24.46 0.38
CA GLN A 263 -41.75 24.18 1.13
C GLN A 263 -41.64 24.56 2.60
N ILE A 264 -40.45 24.44 3.22
CA ILE A 264 -40.21 24.78 4.64
C ILE A 264 -40.44 26.28 4.91
N ALA A 265 -40.23 27.16 3.93
CA ALA A 265 -40.54 28.59 4.08
C ALA A 265 -42.05 28.89 4.26
N ALA A 266 -42.93 27.93 3.99
CA ALA A 266 -44.38 28.04 4.15
C ALA A 266 -44.93 27.22 5.34
N VAL A 267 -44.07 26.65 6.17
CA VAL A 267 -44.47 25.79 7.29
C VAL A 267 -44.76 26.62 8.53
N ASP A 268 -46.02 26.59 8.99
CA ASP A 268 -46.45 27.22 10.24
C ASP A 268 -45.89 26.43 11.44
N THR A 269 -44.92 27.03 12.14
CA THR A 269 -44.23 26.43 13.28
C THR A 269 -45.17 26.01 14.40
N LEU A 270 -46.32 26.67 14.54
CA LEU A 270 -47.33 26.31 15.56
C LEU A 270 -48.00 24.97 15.24
N THR A 271 -48.29 24.71 13.96
CA THR A 271 -48.85 23.41 13.55
C THR A 271 -47.87 22.26 13.74
N LEU A 272 -46.57 22.50 13.55
CA LEU A 272 -45.54 21.49 13.82
C LEU A 272 -45.40 21.19 15.31
N GLU A 273 -45.37 22.20 16.17
CA GLU A 273 -45.30 22.01 17.62
C GLU A 273 -46.50 21.18 18.13
N GLN A 274 -47.69 21.46 17.58
CA GLN A 274 -48.91 20.73 17.94
C GLN A 274 -48.87 19.27 17.45
N GLN A 275 -48.31 19.01 16.26
CA GLN A 275 -48.09 17.65 15.75
C GLN A 275 -47.07 16.88 16.59
N VAL A 276 -45.94 17.51 16.96
CA VAL A 276 -44.91 16.89 17.81
C VAL A 276 -45.48 16.52 19.17
N GLN A 277 -46.27 17.41 19.79
CA GLN A 277 -46.94 17.10 21.06
C GLN A 277 -47.92 15.94 20.92
N THR A 278 -48.71 15.92 19.84
CA THR A 278 -49.69 14.84 19.58
C THR A 278 -48.98 13.49 19.37
N GLN A 279 -47.90 13.47 18.59
CA GLN A 279 -47.10 12.27 18.36
C GLN A 279 -46.41 11.79 19.64
N GLN A 280 -45.87 12.70 20.45
CA GLN A 280 -45.26 12.35 21.73
C GLN A 280 -46.27 11.71 22.69
N GLN A 281 -47.50 12.20 22.68
CA GLN A 281 -48.59 11.62 23.49
C GLN A 281 -48.99 10.23 22.99
N GLN A 282 -49.08 10.03 21.67
CA GLN A 282 -49.32 8.71 21.08
C GLN A 282 -48.21 7.71 21.40
N ILE A 283 -46.94 8.13 21.36
CA ILE A 283 -45.80 7.30 21.74
C ILE A 283 -45.88 6.91 23.21
N SER A 284 -46.22 7.86 24.10
CA SER A 284 -46.40 7.59 25.53
C SER A 284 -47.53 6.59 25.79
N ASP A 285 -48.67 6.73 25.11
CA ASP A 285 -49.80 5.82 25.22
C ASP A 285 -49.46 4.42 24.70
N LEU A 286 -48.81 4.32 23.55
CA LEU A 286 -48.35 3.05 22.99
C LEU A 286 -47.34 2.35 23.90
N LYS A 287 -46.42 3.11 24.52
CA LYS A 287 -45.45 2.57 25.48
C LYS A 287 -46.15 2.06 26.74
N SER A 288 -47.15 2.79 27.24
CA SER A 288 -47.97 2.37 28.38
C SER A 288 -48.77 1.09 28.06
N GLN A 289 -49.42 1.04 26.89
CA GLN A 289 -50.15 -0.16 26.44
C GLN A 289 -49.23 -1.38 26.26
N SER A 290 -48.06 -1.19 25.67
CA SER A 290 -47.05 -2.24 25.52
C SER A 290 -46.60 -2.78 26.88
N THR A 291 -46.29 -1.87 27.82
CA THR A 291 -45.88 -2.22 29.18
C THR A 291 -46.96 -3.01 29.91
N ASN A 292 -48.23 -2.57 29.81
CA ASN A 292 -49.36 -3.28 30.40
C ASN A 292 -49.57 -4.67 29.79
N ARG A 293 -49.45 -4.82 28.46
CA ARG A 293 -49.55 -6.13 27.79
C ARG A 293 -48.43 -7.08 28.22
N LEU A 294 -47.21 -6.57 28.39
CA LEU A 294 -46.08 -7.35 28.88
C LEU A 294 -46.30 -7.85 30.31
N TYR A 295 -46.75 -6.99 31.23
CA TYR A 295 -47.04 -7.37 32.61
C TYR A 295 -48.18 -8.40 32.71
N ILE A 296 -49.27 -8.21 31.95
CA ILE A 296 -50.39 -9.17 31.91
C ILE A 296 -49.92 -10.52 31.36
N GLY A 297 -49.11 -10.52 30.30
CA GLY A 297 -48.55 -11.74 29.71
C GLY A 297 -47.62 -12.49 30.65
N LEU A 298 -46.76 -11.78 31.40
CA LEU A 298 -45.86 -12.39 32.39
C LEU A 298 -46.64 -13.02 33.55
N VAL A 299 -47.68 -12.33 34.07
CA VAL A 299 -48.53 -12.86 35.14
C VAL A 299 -49.29 -14.09 34.68
N GLN A 300 -49.88 -14.07 33.47
CA GLN A 300 -50.56 -15.22 32.90
C GLN A 300 -49.62 -16.40 32.68
N GLY A 301 -48.41 -16.15 32.15
CA GLY A 301 -47.38 -17.17 31.96
C GLY A 301 -46.94 -17.82 33.29
N ALA A 302 -46.75 -17.02 34.34
CA ALA A 302 -46.39 -17.51 35.66
C ALA A 302 -47.49 -18.39 36.27
N ILE A 303 -48.76 -17.99 36.15
CA ILE A 303 -49.91 -18.78 36.65
C ILE A 303 -49.99 -20.12 35.92
N VAL A 304 -49.93 -20.11 34.59
CA VAL A 304 -49.99 -21.35 33.79
C VAL A 304 -48.80 -22.25 34.14
N GLY A 305 -47.59 -21.70 34.20
CA GLY A 305 -46.38 -22.45 34.54
C GLY A 305 -46.44 -23.11 35.92
N LEU A 306 -46.95 -22.42 36.94
CA LEU A 306 -47.15 -22.97 38.28
C LEU A 306 -48.20 -24.08 38.29
N LEU A 307 -49.31 -23.92 37.58
CA LEU A 307 -50.36 -24.95 37.49
C LEU A 307 -49.85 -26.21 36.78
N THR A 308 -49.17 -26.05 35.64
CA THR A 308 -48.63 -27.18 34.87
C THR A 308 -47.47 -27.86 35.61
N GLY A 309 -46.59 -27.08 36.23
CA GLY A 309 -45.47 -27.59 37.02
C GLY A 309 -45.94 -28.34 38.27
N GLY A 310 -46.94 -27.80 38.98
CA GLY A 310 -47.56 -28.45 40.12
C GLY A 310 -48.27 -29.76 39.75
N ALA A 311 -49.00 -29.78 38.62
CA ALA A 311 -49.63 -30.98 38.11
C ALA A 311 -48.59 -32.06 37.74
N ALA A 312 -47.51 -31.68 37.05
CA ALA A 312 -46.42 -32.59 36.70
C ALA A 312 -45.73 -33.16 37.94
N ALA A 313 -45.39 -32.30 38.92
CA ALA A 313 -44.78 -32.72 40.18
C ALA A 313 -45.68 -33.69 40.97
N TRP A 314 -47.00 -33.47 40.96
CA TRP A 314 -47.97 -34.35 41.60
C TRP A 314 -48.11 -35.71 40.92
N VAL A 315 -48.04 -35.75 39.58
CA VAL A 315 -48.04 -37.01 38.83
C VAL A 315 -46.77 -37.81 39.12
N VAL A 316 -45.60 -37.16 39.13
CA VAL A 316 -44.31 -37.81 39.43
C VAL A 316 -44.29 -38.33 40.87
N SER A 317 -44.78 -37.56 41.85
CA SER A 317 -44.79 -37.99 43.25
C SER A 317 -45.69 -39.21 43.51
N ARG A 318 -46.76 -39.40 42.73
CA ARG A 318 -47.61 -40.60 42.79
C ARG A 318 -47.00 -41.84 42.11
N GLY A 319 -45.95 -41.69 41.31
CA GLY A 319 -45.28 -42.79 40.60
C GLY A 319 -44.09 -43.40 41.35
N LEU A 320 -43.60 -42.78 42.42
CA LEU A 320 -42.43 -43.24 43.16
C LEU A 320 -42.83 -44.30 44.22
N ARG A 321 -42.57 -45.57 43.92
CA ARG A 321 -42.49 -46.62 44.96
C ARG A 321 -41.10 -46.62 45.56
N VAL A 322 -41.00 -46.20 46.82
CA VAL A 322 -39.79 -46.34 47.63
C VAL A 322 -39.59 -47.83 47.90
N VAL A 323 -38.55 -48.41 47.31
CA VAL A 323 -38.11 -49.77 47.65
C VAL A 323 -37.03 -49.63 48.70
N GLU A 324 -37.36 -49.92 49.96
CA GLU A 324 -36.35 -50.15 51.00
C GLU A 324 -35.63 -51.46 50.69
N VAL A 325 -34.34 -51.36 50.38
CA VAL A 325 -33.46 -52.52 50.28
C VAL A 325 -32.97 -52.83 51.69
N LYS A 326 -33.40 -53.97 52.24
CA LYS A 326 -32.74 -54.57 53.41
C LYS A 326 -31.44 -55.22 52.95
N GLU A 327 -30.31 -54.76 53.47
CA GLU A 327 -29.08 -55.54 53.54
C GLU A 327 -29.26 -56.57 54.66
N ASP A 328 -29.23 -57.86 54.30
CA ASP A 328 -29.03 -58.95 55.25
C ASP A 328 -27.60 -59.49 55.03
N ASP A 329 -26.85 -59.45 56.15
CA ASP A 329 -25.56 -60.08 56.53
C ASP A 329 -24.25 -59.77 55.78
#